data_AF-A0A229VYV1-F1
#
_entry.id   AF-A0A229VYV1-F1
#
_cell.length_a   1.000
_cell.length_b   1.000
_cell.length_c   1.000
_cell.angle_alpha   90.00
_cell.angle_beta   90.00
_cell.angle_gamma   90.00
#
_symmetry.space_group_name_H-M   'P 1'
#
loop_
_entity.id
_entity.type
_entity.pdbx_description
1 polymer ?
#
loop_
_entity_poly.entity_id
_entity_poly.type
_entity_poly.pdbx_seq_one_letter_code
_entity_poly.pdbx_strand_id
1 'polypeptide(L)' 'MPRRRTRTKHKSLEDRYLSELGQGGQRDDMLHALCRIADQLTRIGDRLTEDTPNGHGQGQ' A
#
# COMPACT_ATOMS: atom_id res chain seq x y z
N MET A 1 -15.17 -42.47 -10.45
CA MET A 1 -15.36 -41.32 -9.53
C MET A 1 -14.70 -40.09 -10.15
N PRO A 2 -15.42 -39.06 -10.63
CA PRO A 2 -14.78 -37.87 -11.19
C PRO A 2 -14.30 -36.97 -10.04
N ARG A 3 -12.99 -36.70 -10.03
CA ARG A 3 -12.30 -35.83 -9.07
C ARG A 3 -12.78 -34.39 -9.29
N ARG A 4 -13.60 -33.86 -8.38
CA ARG A 4 -14.07 -32.47 -8.37
C ARG A 4 -12.85 -31.53 -8.40
N ARG A 5 -12.67 -30.80 -9.51
CA ARG A 5 -11.79 -29.63 -9.58
C ARG A 5 -12.38 -28.55 -8.66
N THR A 6 -11.84 -28.40 -7.46
CA THR A 6 -12.08 -27.23 -6.62
C THR A 6 -11.36 -26.04 -7.25
N ARG A 7 -12.03 -25.40 -8.21
CA ARG A 7 -11.68 -24.07 -8.70
C ARG A 7 -11.86 -23.11 -7.54
N THR A 8 -10.79 -22.90 -6.78
CA THR A 8 -10.68 -21.86 -5.76
C THR A 8 -10.95 -20.53 -6.45
N LYS A 9 -12.14 -19.99 -6.22
CA LYS A 9 -12.49 -18.62 -6.62
C LYS A 9 -11.59 -17.71 -5.78
N HIS A 10 -10.45 -17.28 -6.33
CA HIS A 10 -9.72 -16.15 -5.77
C HIS A 10 -10.68 -14.95 -5.79
N LYS A 11 -11.03 -14.43 -4.60
CA LYS A 11 -12.12 -13.48 -4.39
C LYS A 11 -11.77 -12.04 -4.78
N SER A 12 -10.50 -11.76 -5.08
CA SER A 12 -9.99 -10.49 -5.60
C SER A 12 -8.71 -10.75 -6.40
N LEU A 13 -8.36 -9.86 -7.33
CA LEU A 13 -7.07 -9.86 -8.03
C LEU A 13 -5.90 -9.73 -7.04
N GLU A 14 -6.10 -8.93 -5.99
CA GLU A 14 -5.15 -8.78 -4.88
C GLU A 14 -4.90 -10.11 -4.18
N ASP A 15 -5.97 -10.86 -3.90
CA ASP A 15 -5.89 -12.20 -3.30
C ASP A 15 -5.10 -13.18 -4.17
N ARG A 16 -5.24 -13.07 -5.49
CA ARG A 16 -4.51 -13.90 -6.45
C ARG A 16 -3.03 -13.52 -6.48
N TYR A 17 -2.73 -12.23 -6.55
CA TYR A 17 -1.37 -11.71 -6.57
C TYR A 17 -0.61 -12.01 -5.27
N LEU A 18 -1.27 -11.82 -4.11
CA LEU A 18 -0.72 -12.18 -2.80
C LEU A 18 -0.51 -13.69 -2.66
N SER A 19 -1.37 -14.50 -3.28
CA SER A 19 -1.18 -15.96 -3.32
C SER A 19 -0.03 -16.38 -4.22
N GLU A 20 0.21 -15.66 -5.33
CA GLU A 20 1.32 -15.90 -6.27
C GLU A 20 2.69 -15.50 -5.68
N LEU A 21 2.73 -14.54 -4.75
CA LEU A 21 3.96 -14.11 -4.04
C LEU A 21 4.55 -15.16 -3.07
N GLY A 22 3.82 -16.25 -2.78
CA GLY A 22 4.27 -17.30 -1.87
C GLY A 22 3.98 -17.03 -0.38
N GLN A 23 4.02 -18.09 0.44
CA GLN A 23 3.63 -18.03 1.85
C GLN A 23 4.75 -17.44 2.75
N GLY A 24 4.40 -16.38 3.49
CA GLY A 24 4.92 -16.06 4.84
C GLY A 24 6.24 -15.29 4.98
N GLY A 25 7.03 -15.11 3.93
CA GLY A 25 8.26 -14.29 3.97
C GLY A 25 8.23 -13.14 2.98
N GLN A 26 8.19 -13.48 1.69
CA GLN A 26 8.17 -12.50 0.60
C GLN A 26 6.95 -11.56 0.65
N ARG A 27 5.83 -12.06 1.16
CA ARG A 27 4.61 -11.26 1.38
C ARG A 27 4.85 -10.17 2.41
N ASP A 28 5.42 -10.53 3.55
CA ASP A 28 5.66 -9.60 4.65
C ASP A 28 6.75 -8.59 4.28
N ASP A 29 7.80 -9.02 3.57
CA ASP A 29 8.82 -8.12 3.02
C ASP A 29 8.22 -7.08 2.04
N MET A 30 7.33 -7.52 1.14
CA MET A 30 6.65 -6.62 0.20
C MET A 30 5.73 -5.63 0.94
N LEU A 31 4.95 -6.11 1.91
CA LEU A 31 4.08 -5.25 2.72
C LEU A 31 4.90 -4.22 3.50
N HIS A 32 6.03 -4.63 4.09
CA HIS A 32 6.97 -3.73 4.76
C HIS A 32 7.54 -2.68 3.80
N ALA A 33 7.91 -3.07 2.58
CA ALA A 33 8.40 -2.14 1.56
C ALA A 33 7.33 -1.10 1.18
N LEU A 34 6.08 -1.52 0.99
CA LEU A 34 4.96 -0.64 0.69
C LEU A 34 4.69 0.35 1.83
N CYS A 35 4.69 -0.10 3.08
CA CYS A 35 4.54 0.78 4.25
C CYS A 35 5.66 1.83 4.30
N ARG A 36 6.91 1.42 4.06
CA ARG A 36 8.06 2.35 4.06
C ARG A 36 7.94 3.41 2.97
N ILE A 37 7.45 3.06 1.79
CA ILE A 37 7.22 4.01 0.69
C ILE A 37 6.10 4.98 1.06
N ALA A 38 4.99 4.49 1.63
CA ALA A 38 3.89 5.32 2.08
C ALA A 38 4.36 6.35 3.12
N ASP A 39 5.15 5.94 4.12
CA ASP A 39 5.73 6.85 5.12
C ASP A 39 6.63 7.92 4.49
N GLN A 40 7.41 7.57 3.48
CA GLN A 40 8.25 8.53 2.76
C GLN A 40 7.41 9.54 2.00
N LEU A 41 6.36 9.10 1.31
CA LEU A 41 5.44 9.97 0.58
C LEU A 41 4.69 10.91 1.52
N THR A 42 4.22 10.42 2.67
CA THR A 42 3.59 11.27 3.70
C THR A 42 4.54 12.35 4.18
N ARG A 43 5.79 12.00 4.52
CA ARG A 43 6.80 12.98 4.95
C ARG A 43 7.14 14.02 3.89
N ILE A 44 7.13 13.62 2.61
CA ILE A 44 7.33 14.55 1.49
C ILE A 44 6.13 15.49 1.37
N GLY A 45 4.91 14.95 1.48
CA GLY A 45 3.67 15.71 1.49
C GLY A 45 3.63 16.73 2.63
N ASP A 46 3.92 16.32 3.86
CA ASP A 46 3.99 17.21 5.02
C ASP A 46 5.00 18.33 4.78
N ARG A 47 6.22 18.01 4.31
CA ARG A 47 7.22 19.03 3.99
C ARG A 47 6.76 20.02 2.92
N LEU A 48 6.09 19.54 1.87
CA LEU A 48 5.53 20.41 0.83
C LEU A 48 4.39 21.29 1.36
N THR A 49 3.64 20.80 2.36
CA THR A 49 2.53 21.55 2.95
C THR A 49 3.02 22.62 3.91
N GLU A 50 4.06 22.32 4.69
CA GLU A 50 4.74 23.25 5.60
C GLU A 50 5.52 24.36 4.85
N ASP A 51 6.01 24.09 3.64
CA ASP A 51 6.69 25.08 2.77
C ASP A 51 5.70 25.99 2.02
N THR A 52 4.39 25.86 2.24
CA THR A 52 3.42 26.85 1.77
C THR A 52 3.35 27.98 2.81
N PRO A 53 3.98 29.16 2.59
CA PRO A 53 3.84 30.27 3.52
C PRO A 53 2.38 30.72 3.48
N ASN A 54 1.62 30.40 4.52
CA ASN A 54 0.32 30.99 4.76
C ASN A 54 0.51 32.46 5.20
N GLY A 55 0.80 33.32 4.23
CA GLY A 55 0.91 34.77 4.41
C GLY A 55 -0.39 35.47 4.02
N HIS A 56 -1.47 35.23 4.76
CA HIS A 56 -2.69 36.05 4.67
C HIS A 56 -2.90 36.82 5.97
N GLY A 57 -2.76 38.15 5.88
CA GLY A 57 -3.47 39.12 6.71
C GLY A 57 -3.00 39.31 8.15
N GLN A 58 -2.02 40.20 8.35
CA GLN A 58 -2.03 41.03 9.55
C GLN A 58 -2.53 42.42 9.16
N GLY A 59 -3.78 42.70 9.54
CA GLY A 59 -4.28 44.06 9.60
C GLY A 59 -3.53 44.82 10.69
N GLN A 60 -3.03 45.99 10.32
CA GLN A 60 -2.97 47.18 11.16
C GLN A 60 -3.28 48.39 10.29
#